data_AF-A0AAX4NG41-F1
#
_entry.id   AF-A0AAX4NG41-F1
#
_cell.length_a   1.000
_cell.length_b   1.000
_cell.length_c   1.000
_cell.angle_alpha   90.00
_cell.angle_beta   90.00
_cell.angle_gamma   90.00
#
_symmetry.space_group_name_H-M   'P 1'
#
loop_
_entity.id
_entity.type
_entity.pdbx_description
1 polymer ?
#
loop_
_entity_poly.entity_id
_entity_poly.type
_entity_poly.pdbx_seq_one_letter_code
_entity_poly.pdbx_strand_id
1 'polypeptide(L)'
;MNKTGIAHIFASQNNTIILVTDTTGAETFAKATGGMVVKNDRDESSPYAAMKAADLIAEKLREKEISDLIIKVRAPGGNKSKIPGPGAQSAIRALSRAGFKIIRIEEVTPIAHDGTKKKGGKRGRRV
;
A
#
# COMPACT_ATOMS: atom_id res chain seq x y z
N MET A 1 -4.12 -26.83 1.49
CA MET A 1 -4.23 -25.65 2.37
C MET A 1 -3.79 -24.44 1.55
N ASN A 2 -4.62 -23.42 1.43
CA ASN A 2 -4.27 -22.22 0.67
C ASN A 2 -3.20 -21.41 1.43
N LYS A 3 -2.10 -21.05 0.77
CA LYS A 3 -1.08 -20.18 1.37
C LYS A 3 -1.61 -18.74 1.39
N THR A 4 -1.70 -18.19 2.59
CA THR A 4 -2.23 -16.84 2.84
C THR A 4 -1.10 -15.86 3.12
N GLY A 5 -1.09 -14.73 2.42
CA GLY A 5 -0.17 -13.62 2.66
C GLY A 5 -0.90 -12.36 3.16
N ILE A 6 -0.16 -11.46 3.83
CA ILE A 6 -0.68 -10.13 4.20
C ILE A 6 -0.10 -9.10 3.24
N ALA A 7 -0.97 -8.44 2.47
CA ALA A 7 -0.60 -7.34 1.59
C ALA A 7 -0.77 -6.00 2.33
N HIS A 8 0.35 -5.44 2.77
CA HIS A 8 0.46 -4.10 3.31
C HIS A 8 0.53 -3.08 2.18
N ILE A 9 -0.56 -2.34 1.97
CA ILE A 9 -0.66 -1.27 0.96
C ILE A 9 -0.51 0.07 1.68
N PHE A 10 0.67 0.67 1.59
CA PHE A 10 0.90 2.02 2.08
C PHE A 10 0.69 3.02 0.94
N ALA A 11 -0.35 3.84 1.03
CA ALA A 11 -0.71 4.81 0.02
C ALA A 11 -0.60 6.23 0.58
N SER A 12 0.31 7.01 0.00
CA SER A 12 0.51 8.43 0.32
C SER A 12 0.26 9.31 -0.90
N GLN A 13 0.27 10.63 -0.73
CA GLN A 13 0.17 11.58 -1.85
C GLN A 13 1.38 11.52 -2.79
N ASN A 14 2.51 10.98 -2.32
CA ASN A 14 3.76 10.98 -3.06
C ASN A 14 4.09 9.61 -3.64
N ASN A 15 3.71 8.51 -3.00
CA ASN A 15 4.05 7.17 -3.46
C ASN A 15 3.04 6.13 -2.93
N THR A 16 2.92 5.02 -3.66
CA THR A 16 2.19 3.81 -3.26
C THR A 16 3.18 2.65 -3.12
N ILE A 17 3.22 2.04 -1.94
CA ILE A 17 4.11 0.94 -1.60
C ILE A 17 3.26 -0.29 -1.32
N ILE A 18 3.58 -1.39 -1.98
CA ILE A 18 2.94 -2.68 -1.77
C ILE A 18 4.02 -3.62 -1.22
N LEU A 19 3.82 -4.05 0.02
CA LEU A 19 4.67 -5.01 0.70
C LEU A 19 3.82 -6.21 1.06
N VAL A 20 4.25 -7.41 0.69
CA VAL A 20 3.54 -8.64 1.02
C VAL A 20 4.41 -9.48 1.93
N THR A 21 3.85 -9.88 3.06
CA THR A 21 4.51 -10.66 4.10
C THR A 21 3.76 -11.95 4.38
N ASP A 22 4.37 -12.79 5.20
CA ASP A 22 3.69 -13.89 5.88
C ASP A 22 2.65 -13.37 6.89
N THR A 23 1.93 -14.30 7.54
CA THR A 23 0.86 -13.98 8.49
C THR A 23 1.37 -13.37 9.80
N THR A 24 2.63 -13.65 10.19
CA THR A 24 3.26 -13.01 11.35
C THR A 24 3.71 -11.58 11.05
N GLY A 25 3.97 -11.28 9.78
CA GLY A 25 4.49 -9.99 9.31
C GLY A 25 6.00 -9.85 9.41
N ALA A 26 6.72 -10.92 9.77
CA ALA A 26 8.16 -10.91 9.93
C ALA A 26 8.91 -11.17 8.61
N GLU A 27 8.42 -12.10 7.79
CA GLU A 27 9.08 -12.47 6.53
C GLU A 27 8.43 -11.78 5.34
N THR A 28 9.26 -11.20 4.47
CA THR A 28 8.78 -10.51 3.27
C THR A 28 8.79 -11.43 2.05
N PHE A 29 7.63 -11.62 1.44
CA PHE A 29 7.51 -12.33 0.17
C PHE A 29 7.87 -11.45 -1.02
N ALA A 30 7.31 -10.25 -1.08
CA ALA A 30 7.53 -9.36 -2.22
C ALA A 30 7.36 -7.90 -1.82
N LYS A 31 8.10 -7.02 -2.50
CA LYS A 31 8.00 -5.57 -2.36
C LYS A 31 8.06 -4.91 -3.73
N ALA A 32 7.17 -3.97 -3.95
CA ALA A 32 7.15 -3.09 -5.11
C ALA A 32 6.63 -1.71 -4.71
N THR A 33 7.12 -0.68 -5.36
CA THR A 33 6.69 0.71 -5.13
C THR A 33 6.31 1.36 -6.45
N GLY A 34 5.49 2.40 -6.42
CA GLY A 34 5.13 3.17 -7.62
C GLY A 34 6.37 3.67 -8.35
N GLY A 35 7.34 4.24 -7.63
CA GLY A 35 8.62 4.72 -8.19
C GLY A 35 9.55 3.64 -8.77
N MET A 36 9.29 2.35 -8.53
CA MET A 36 10.04 1.29 -9.24
C MET A 36 9.57 1.13 -10.69
N VAL A 37 8.35 1.57 -11.00
CA VAL A 37 7.72 1.35 -12.31
C VAL A 37 7.76 2.61 -13.17
N VAL A 38 7.74 3.79 -12.55
CA VAL A 38 7.73 5.07 -13.26
C VAL A 38 9.05 5.79 -13.08
N LYS A 39 9.48 6.52 -14.13
CA LYS A 39 10.73 7.31 -14.10
C LYS A 39 10.53 8.72 -13.53
N ASN A 40 9.30 9.22 -13.52
CA ASN A 40 8.97 10.56 -13.07
C ASN A 40 8.56 10.54 -11.60
N ASP A 41 9.24 11.33 -10.77
CA ASP A 41 9.00 11.41 -9.32
C ASP A 41 7.55 11.79 -8.97
N ARG A 42 6.90 12.63 -9.79
CA ARG A 42 5.51 13.07 -9.54
C ARG A 42 4.47 11.97 -9.78
N ASP A 43 4.81 10.97 -10.59
CA ASP A 43 3.87 9.93 -11.02
C ASP A 43 3.88 8.71 -10.08
N GLU A 44 4.74 8.70 -9.05
CA GLU A 44 4.90 7.61 -8.09
C GLU A 44 3.61 7.27 -7.30
N SER A 45 2.76 8.26 -7.01
CA SER A 45 1.46 8.04 -6.36
C SER A 45 0.33 7.73 -7.33
N SER A 46 0.59 7.81 -8.64
CA SER A 46 -0.46 7.70 -9.64
C SER A 46 -1.17 6.34 -9.59
N PRO A 47 -2.47 6.29 -9.90
CA PRO A 47 -3.22 5.04 -10.07
C PRO A 47 -2.53 4.05 -11.01
N TYR A 48 -1.93 4.56 -12.10
CA TYR A 48 -1.20 3.75 -13.08
C TYR A 48 0.03 3.07 -12.47
N ALA A 49 0.87 3.83 -11.76
CA ALA A 49 2.05 3.29 -11.10
C ALA A 49 1.67 2.23 -10.06
N ALA A 50 0.60 2.45 -9.29
CA ALA A 50 0.10 1.51 -8.30
C ALA A 50 -0.40 0.19 -8.92
N MET A 51 -1.10 0.26 -10.07
CA MET A 51 -1.54 -0.94 -10.79
C MET A 51 -0.36 -1.77 -11.28
N LYS A 52 0.62 -1.12 -11.92
CA LYS A 52 1.81 -1.83 -12.41
C LYS A 52 2.68 -2.40 -11.28
N ALA A 53 2.78 -1.71 -10.15
CA ALA A 53 3.45 -2.24 -8.97
C ALA A 53 2.72 -3.48 -8.43
N ALA A 54 1.39 -3.50 -8.46
CA ALA A 54 0.60 -4.66 -8.08
C ALA A 54 0.77 -5.84 -9.05
N ASP A 55 0.90 -5.59 -10.35
CA ASP A 55 1.18 -6.63 -11.35
C ASP A 55 2.53 -7.32 -11.07
N LEU A 56 3.58 -6.54 -10.77
CA LEU A 56 4.91 -7.08 -10.40
C LEU A 56 4.87 -7.90 -9.10
N ILE A 57 4.05 -7.48 -8.13
CA ILE A 57 3.81 -8.27 -6.91
C ILE A 57 3.08 -9.57 -7.26
N ALA A 58 2.07 -9.50 -8.13
CA ALA A 58 1.30 -10.67 -8.51
C ALA A 58 2.17 -11.76 -9.13
N GLU A 59 3.09 -11.40 -10.01
CA GLU A 59 4.05 -12.33 -10.61
C GLU A 59 4.92 -13.01 -9.53
N LYS A 60 5.52 -12.22 -8.63
CA LYS A 60 6.36 -12.75 -7.53
C LYS A 60 5.60 -13.63 -6.53
N LEU A 61 4.32 -13.33 -6.30
CA LEU A 61 3.48 -14.14 -5.39
C LEU A 61 3.04 -15.46 -6.02
N ARG A 62 2.84 -15.49 -7.35
CA ARG A 62 2.55 -16.74 -8.08
C ARG A 62 3.72 -17.71 -8.01
N GLU A 63 4.95 -17.22 -8.15
CA GLU A 63 6.16 -18.03 -7.98
C GLU A 63 6.25 -18.64 -6.56
N LYS A 64 5.70 -17.96 -5.56
CA LYS A 64 5.68 -18.39 -4.16
C LYS A 64 4.41 -19.19 -3.77
N GLU A 65 3.55 -19.47 -4.75
CA GLU A 65 2.30 -20.24 -4.60
C GLU A 65 1.32 -19.63 -3.58
N ILE A 66 1.31 -18.31 -3.43
CA ILE A 66 0.36 -17.61 -2.55
C ILE A 66 -0.94 -17.41 -3.33
N SER A 67 -2.06 -17.89 -2.78
CA SER A 67 -3.37 -17.80 -3.45
C SER A 67 -4.29 -16.77 -2.78
N ASP A 68 -4.15 -16.61 -1.47
CA ASP A 68 -5.08 -15.84 -0.65
C ASP A 68 -4.37 -14.64 -0.03
N LEU A 69 -5.04 -13.48 -0.01
CA LEU A 69 -4.48 -12.23 0.53
C LEU A 69 -5.40 -11.59 1.56
N ILE A 70 -4.81 -11.17 2.67
CA ILE A 70 -5.40 -10.21 3.62
C ILE A 70 -4.82 -8.85 3.29
N ILE A 71 -5.66 -7.89 2.95
CA ILE A 71 -5.20 -6.55 2.57
C ILE A 71 -5.26 -5.63 3.79
N LYS A 72 -4.14 -4.97 4.08
CA LYS A 72 -4.03 -3.93 5.11
C LYS A 72 -3.67 -2.61 4.44
N VAL A 73 -4.64 -1.71 4.35
CA VAL A 73 -4.49 -0.38 3.76
C VAL A 73 -4.00 0.60 4.83
N ARG A 74 -2.98 1.38 4.50
CA ARG A 74 -2.37 2.35 5.42
C ARG A 74 -2.12 3.67 4.72
N ALA A 75 -2.63 4.76 5.28
CA ALA A 75 -2.22 6.12 4.97
C ALA A 75 -1.03 6.55 5.84
N PRO A 76 -0.39 7.70 5.57
CA PRO A 76 0.69 8.23 6.39
C PRO A 76 0.36 8.30 7.90
N GLY A 77 -0.87 8.72 8.23
CA GLY A 77 -1.42 8.72 9.58
C GLY A 77 -0.66 9.59 10.58
N GLY A 78 -0.98 9.41 11.87
CA GLY A 78 -0.48 10.23 12.98
C GLY A 78 -0.75 11.71 12.74
N ASN A 79 0.32 12.49 12.67
CA ASN A 79 0.26 13.93 12.41
C ASN A 79 0.08 14.30 10.93
N LYS A 80 0.14 13.33 10.03
CA LYS A 80 0.01 13.54 8.58
C LYS A 80 -1.45 13.27 8.13
N SER A 81 -1.65 13.10 6.82
CA SER A 81 -2.95 12.73 6.27
C SER A 81 -3.38 11.35 6.78
N LYS A 82 -4.62 11.26 7.24
CA LYS A 82 -5.29 10.00 7.57
C LYS A 82 -5.97 9.36 6.35
N ILE A 83 -6.09 10.13 5.26
CA ILE A 83 -6.74 9.68 4.04
C ILE A 83 -5.70 8.95 3.19
N PRO A 84 -5.95 7.70 2.77
CA PRO A 84 -5.09 6.97 1.86
C PRO A 84 -4.88 7.72 0.54
N GLY A 85 -3.67 7.60 -0.02
CA GLY A 85 -3.34 8.18 -1.31
C GLY A 85 -4.12 7.58 -2.49
N PRO A 86 -4.07 8.23 -3.67
CA PRO A 86 -4.87 7.86 -4.84
C PRO A 86 -4.57 6.45 -5.38
N GLY A 87 -3.37 5.91 -5.15
CA GLY A 87 -3.00 4.57 -5.59
C GLY A 87 -3.61 3.42 -4.78
N ALA A 88 -4.21 3.67 -3.61
CA ALA A 88 -4.73 2.61 -2.73
C ALA A 88 -5.78 1.73 -3.41
N GLN A 89 -6.85 2.34 -3.93
CA GLN A 89 -7.95 1.62 -4.55
C GLN A 89 -7.52 0.89 -5.83
N SER A 90 -6.61 1.51 -6.59
CA SER A 90 -6.09 0.95 -7.84
C SER A 90 -5.24 -0.29 -7.60
N ALA A 91 -4.39 -0.28 -6.55
CA ALA A 91 -3.61 -1.45 -6.14
C ALA A 91 -4.51 -2.62 -5.71
N ILE A 92 -5.54 -2.36 -4.89
CA ILE A 92 -6.49 -3.38 -4.44
C ILE A 92 -7.21 -4.01 -5.64
N ARG A 93 -7.68 -3.17 -6.56
CA ARG A 93 -8.36 -3.61 -7.78
C ARG A 93 -7.43 -4.45 -8.67
N ALA A 94 -6.17 -4.06 -8.82
CA ALA A 94 -5.19 -4.80 -9.61
C ALA A 94 -4.90 -6.18 -9.00
N LEU A 95 -4.69 -6.27 -7.68
CA LEU A 95 -4.50 -7.56 -7.00
C LEU A 95 -5.73 -8.47 -7.13
N SER A 96 -6.95 -7.92 -7.03
CA SER A 96 -8.17 -8.68 -7.28
C SER A 96 -8.25 -9.21 -8.72
N ARG A 97 -7.92 -8.36 -9.71
CA ARG A 97 -7.90 -8.75 -11.13
C ARG A 97 -6.80 -9.77 -11.46
N ALA A 98 -5.70 -9.76 -10.72
CA ALA A 98 -4.62 -10.72 -10.88
C ALA A 98 -4.98 -12.15 -10.42
N GLY A 99 -6.14 -12.35 -9.81
CA GLY A 99 -6.69 -13.66 -9.45
C GLY A 99 -6.47 -14.09 -8.00
N PHE A 100 -5.97 -13.21 -7.13
CA PHE A 100 -5.87 -13.53 -5.70
C PHE A 100 -7.24 -13.48 -5.02
N LYS A 101 -7.49 -14.42 -4.12
CA LYS A 101 -8.68 -14.41 -3.27
C LYS A 101 -8.46 -13.44 -2.12
N ILE A 102 -9.20 -12.33 -2.13
CA ILE A 102 -9.16 -11.35 -1.04
C ILE A 102 -10.03 -11.85 0.11
N ILE A 103 -9.42 -12.18 1.24
CA ILE A 103 -10.13 -12.69 2.43
C ILE A 103 -10.77 -11.52 3.19
N ARG A 104 -9.97 -10.49 3.48
CA ARG A 104 -10.36 -9.35 4.30
C ARG A 104 -9.60 -8.11 3.86
N ILE A 105 -10.26 -6.96 3.95
CA ILE A 105 -9.65 -5.65 3.76
C ILE A 105 -9.77 -4.89 5.08
N GLU A 106 -8.64 -4.45 5.60
CA GLU A 106 -8.55 -3.69 6.85
C GLU A 106 -7.92 -2.33 6.62
N GLU A 107 -8.49 -1.32 7.24
CA GLU A 107 -7.91 0.02 7.35
C GLU A 107 -7.03 0.04 8.61
N VAL A 108 -5.72 0.22 8.46
CA VAL A 108 -4.73 0.18 9.55
C VAL A 108 -3.87 1.46 9.59
N THR A 109 -4.43 2.59 9.14
CA THR A 109 -3.79 3.89 9.29
C THR A 109 -3.58 4.17 10.78
N PRO A 110 -2.35 4.53 11.20
CA PRO A 110 -2.10 4.82 12.60
C PRO A 110 -2.86 6.08 13.01
N ILE A 111 -3.79 5.93 13.95
CA ILE A 111 -4.54 7.03 14.57
C ILE A 111 -3.97 7.23 15.97
N ALA A 112 -3.44 8.42 16.24
CA ALA A 112 -2.93 8.77 17.56
C ALA A 112 -4.10 9.20 18.46
N HIS A 113 -4.13 8.69 19.70
CA HIS A 113 -5.09 9.12 20.73
C HIS A 113 -4.88 10.59 21.10
N ASP A 114 -3.62 10.96 21.32
CA ASP A 114 -3.14 12.34 21.38
C ASP A 114 -1.97 12.50 20.39
N GLY A 115 -1.89 13.63 19.72
CA GLY A 115 -0.98 13.86 18.60
C GLY A 115 0.10 14.89 18.93
N THR A 116 1.31 14.70 18.41
CA THR A 116 2.33 15.74 18.52
C THR A 116 2.05 16.87 17.51
N LYS A 117 2.71 18.02 17.68
CA LYS A 117 2.48 19.19 16.83
C LYS A 117 2.75 18.88 15.34
N LYS A 118 1.78 19.15 14.47
CA LYS A 118 1.92 18.99 13.01
C LYS A 118 2.90 20.01 12.42
N LYS A 119 3.51 19.67 11.27
CA LYS A 119 4.38 20.58 10.50
C LYS A 119 3.58 21.77 9.93
N GLY A 120 4.23 22.93 9.77
CA GLY A 120 3.62 24.14 9.15
C GLY A 120 3.43 25.33 10.09
N GLY A 121 3.92 25.28 11.33
CA GLY A 121 3.76 26.38 12.29
C GLY A 121 2.29 26.63 12.67
N LYS A 122 2.01 27.70 13.42
CA LYS A 122 0.63 28.05 13.84
C LYS A 122 -0.27 28.42 12.65
N ARG A 123 0.32 29.00 11.60
CA ARG A 123 -0.39 29.54 10.43
C ARG A 123 -0.55 28.54 9.29
N GLY A 124 0.06 27.35 9.38
CA GLY A 124 0.02 26.33 8.34
C GLY A 124 0.79 26.68 7.07
N ARG A 125 0.62 25.83 6.05
CA ARG A 125 1.18 26.05 4.70
C ARG A 125 0.32 27.10 3.98
N ARG A 126 0.96 28.13 3.41
CA ARG A 126 0.33 29.28 2.71
C ARG A 126 0.81 29.38 1.25
N VAL A 127 0.62 28.31 0.50
CA VAL A 127 0.75 28.36 -0.97
C VAL A 127 -0.63 28.51 -1.57
#